data_AF-A0A3B8VQE1-F1
#
_entry.id   AF-A0A3B8VQE1-F1
#
_cell.length_a   1.000
_cell.length_b   1.000
_cell.length_c   1.000
_cell.angle_alpha   90.00
_cell.angle_beta   90.00
_cell.angle_gamma   90.00
#
_symmetry.space_group_name_H-M   'P 1'
#
loop_
_entity.id
_entity.type
_entity.pdbx_description
1 polymer ?
#
loop_
_entity_poly.entity_id
_entity_poly.type
_entity_poly.pdbx_seq_one_letter_code
_entity_poly.pdbx_strand_id
1 'polypeptide(L)'
;MWEFRELLQQRACSYIRPDVCLAGGLTHSKKIAAVAESFNVGVIPHHDPLTPISTAACIQIDACIPNFVLQEYTGEDKPPKSEMV
;
A
#
# COMPACT_ATOMS: atom_id res chain seq x y z
N MET A 1 -0.85 11.49 -6.23
CA MET A 1 0.63 11.72 -6.11
C MET A 1 0.94 13.09 -5.52
N TRP A 2 0.23 14.14 -5.94
CA TRP A 2 0.47 15.51 -5.46
C TRP A 2 0.13 15.64 -3.98
N GLU A 3 -0.96 15.00 -3.54
CA GLU A 3 -1.41 15.02 -2.14
C GLU A 3 -0.37 14.35 -1.22
N PHE A 4 0.13 13.18 -1.62
CA PHE A 4 1.18 12.49 -0.87
C PHE A 4 2.49 13.29 -0.84
N ARG A 5 2.83 13.98 -1.93
CA ARG A 5 4.04 14.82 -1.97
C ARG A 5 3.92 16.01 -1.02
N GLU A 6 2.78 16.69 -1.00
CA GLU A 6 2.54 17.81 -0.09
C GLU A 6 2.57 17.37 1.38
N LEU A 7 1.94 16.23 1.70
CA LEU A 7 1.98 15.64 3.05
C LEU A 7 3.41 15.31 3.50
N LEU A 8 4.22 14.72 2.61
CA LEU A 8 5.63 14.40 2.89
C LEU A 8 6.48 15.67 3.03
N GLN A 9 6.24 16.70 2.22
CA GLN A 9 6.95 17.98 2.31
C GLN A 9 6.64 18.72 3.62
N GLN A 10 5.40 18.66 4.10
CA GLN A 10 4.99 19.23 5.39
C GLN A 10 5.49 18.40 6.58
N ARG A 11 6.12 17.24 6.34
CA ARG A 11 6.49 16.24 7.38
C ARG A 11 5.32 15.90 8.30
N ALA A 12 4.10 15.93 7.77
CA ALA A 12 2.87 15.74 8.55
C ALA A 12 2.58 14.27 8.87
N CYS A 13 3.30 13.32 8.26
CA CYS A 13 3.08 11.89 8.41
C CYS A 13 4.39 11.11 8.55
N SER A 14 4.46 10.23 9.55
CA SER A 14 5.58 9.28 9.73
C SER A 14 5.39 7.97 8.96
N TYR A 15 4.16 7.67 8.54
CA TYR A 15 3.80 6.52 7.73
C TYR A 15 2.77 6.92 6.69
N ILE A 16 2.93 6.43 5.46
CA ILE A 16 1.93 6.60 4.41
C ILE A 16 1.20 5.30 4.14
N ARG A 17 -0.10 5.41 3.91
CA ARG A 17 -0.98 4.27 3.60
C ARG A 17 -1.58 4.39 2.21
N PRO A 18 -0.82 4.05 1.15
CA PRO A 18 -1.36 4.04 -0.20
C PRO A 18 -2.24 2.79 -0.39
N ASP A 19 -3.44 3.00 -0.91
CA ASP A 19 -4.30 1.91 -1.40
C ASP A 19 -4.06 1.71 -2.89
N VAL A 20 -3.75 0.49 -3.34
CA VAL A 20 -3.40 0.21 -4.74
C VAL A 20 -4.59 0.42 -5.70
N CYS A 21 -5.81 0.12 -5.25
CA CYS A 21 -7.05 0.30 -6.01
C CYS A 21 -7.42 1.78 -6.13
N LEU A 22 -7.16 2.59 -5.09
CA LEU A 22 -7.51 4.01 -5.09
C LEU A 22 -6.39 4.92 -5.60
N ALA A 23 -5.13 4.59 -5.35
CA ALA A 23 -3.97 5.43 -5.69
C ALA A 23 -3.59 5.39 -7.18
N GLY A 24 -4.35 4.69 -8.02
CA GLY A 24 -4.12 4.62 -9.47
C GLY A 24 -3.27 3.43 -9.90
N GLY A 25 -3.33 2.31 -9.17
CA GLY A 25 -2.72 1.04 -9.54
C GLY A 25 -1.30 0.82 -9.01
N LEU A 26 -0.71 -0.32 -9.39
CA LEU A 26 0.59 -0.80 -8.91
C LEU A 26 1.72 0.19 -9.19
N THR A 27 1.84 0.64 -10.45
CA THR A 27 2.92 1.56 -10.86
C THR A 27 2.84 2.90 -10.13
N HIS A 28 1.63 3.42 -9.89
CA HIS A 28 1.45 4.67 -9.18
C HIS A 28 1.81 4.51 -7.69
N SER A 29 1.36 3.43 -7.07
CA SER A 29 1.68 3.10 -5.67
C SER A 29 3.18 2.94 -5.45
N LYS A 30 3.88 2.27 -6.38
CA LYS A 30 5.35 2.14 -6.34
C LYS A 30 6.06 3.50 -6.43
N LYS A 31 5.56 4.42 -7.27
CA LYS A 31 6.12 5.79 -7.35
C LYS A 31 5.91 6.55 -6.04
N ILE A 32 4.76 6.42 -5.40
CA ILE A 32 4.51 7.03 -4.09
C ILE A 32 5.48 6.46 -3.04
N ALA A 33 5.70 5.15 -3.04
CA ALA A 33 6.64 4.49 -2.12
C ALA A 33 8.09 4.99 -2.31
N ALA A 34 8.55 5.14 -3.55
CA ALA A 34 9.89 5.67 -3.85
C ALA A 34 10.07 7.13 -3.42
N VAL A 35 9.00 7.95 -3.52
CA VAL A 35 9.04 9.31 -2.98
C VAL A 35 9.10 9.27 -1.46
N ALA A 36 8.28 8.45 -0.81
CA ALA A 36 8.30 8.31 0.65
C ALA A 36 9.65 7.81 1.20
N GLU A 37 10.32 6.93 0.46
CA GLU A 37 11.69 6.48 0.77
C GLU A 37 12.66 7.66 0.88
N SER A 38 12.58 8.62 -0.04
CA SER A 38 13.43 9.82 -0.02
C SER A 38 13.22 10.71 1.22
N PHE A 39 12.05 10.60 1.86
CA PHE A 39 11.71 11.32 3.10
C PHE A 39 11.92 10.46 4.36
N ASN A 40 12.48 9.24 4.24
CA ASN A 40 12.57 8.25 5.31
C ASN A 40 11.21 7.91 5.96
N VAL A 41 10.14 7.93 5.16
CA VAL A 41 8.78 7.61 5.60
C VAL A 41 8.45 6.19 5.19
N GLY A 42 7.96 5.41 6.16
CA GLY A 42 7.55 4.02 5.96
C GLY A 42 6.22 3.91 5.21
N VAL A 43 6.08 2.85 4.42
CA VAL A 43 4.88 2.55 3.64
C VAL A 43 4.15 1.37 4.26
N ILE A 44 2.87 1.56 4.53
CA ILE A 44 1.95 0.53 5.01
C ILE A 44 0.82 0.46 3.99
N PRO A 45 0.91 -0.38 2.95
CA PRO A 45 -0.18 -0.46 2.01
C PRO A 45 -1.45 -0.94 2.69
N HIS A 46 -2.53 -0.29 2.32
CA HIS A 46 -3.88 -0.62 2.75
C HIS A 46 -4.63 -1.21 1.56
N HIS A 47 -5.65 -2.03 1.83
CA HIS A 47 -6.50 -2.55 0.78
C HIS A 47 -7.96 -2.55 1.23
N ASP A 48 -8.79 -1.71 0.60
CA ASP A 48 -10.24 -1.68 0.75
C ASP A 48 -10.87 -1.52 -0.64
N PRO A 49 -11.55 -2.56 -1.18
CA PRO A 49 -12.16 -3.70 -0.51
C PRO A 49 -11.21 -4.89 -0.32
N LEU A 50 -11.44 -5.61 0.77
CA LEU A 50 -10.73 -6.82 1.17
C LEU A 50 -11.02 -8.00 0.23
N THR A 51 -10.49 -7.93 -0.98
CA THR A 51 -10.53 -9.00 -1.97
C THR A 51 -9.14 -9.63 -2.08
N PRO A 52 -9.04 -10.94 -2.34
CA PRO A 52 -7.76 -11.64 -2.38
C PRO A 52 -6.86 -11.12 -3.52
N ILE A 53 -7.46 -10.61 -4.60
CA ILE A 53 -6.74 -9.97 -5.71
C ILE A 53 -6.07 -8.67 -5.25
N SER A 54 -6.78 -7.83 -4.48
CA SER A 54 -6.23 -6.59 -3.94
C SER A 54 -5.11 -6.89 -2.94
N THR A 55 -5.29 -7.90 -2.08
CA THR A 55 -4.26 -8.37 -1.17
C THR A 55 -3.00 -8.83 -1.92
N ALA A 56 -3.14 -9.65 -2.97
CA ALA A 56 -2.01 -10.09 -3.78
C ALA A 56 -1.29 -8.93 -4.49
N ALA A 57 -2.05 -7.92 -4.95
CA ALA A 57 -1.50 -6.71 -5.55
C ALA A 57 -0.67 -5.89 -4.55
N CYS A 58 -1.17 -5.71 -3.32
CA CYS A 58 -0.42 -5.04 -2.27
C CYS A 58 0.83 -5.83 -1.86
N ILE A 59 0.74 -7.17 -1.72
CA ILE A 59 1.91 -8.02 -1.42
C ILE A 59 2.99 -7.88 -2.51
N GLN A 60 2.61 -7.75 -3.77
CA GLN A 60 3.58 -7.50 -4.84
C GLN A 60 4.31 -6.17 -4.68
N ILE A 61 3.63 -5.12 -4.21
CA ILE A 61 4.26 -3.85 -3.89
C ILE A 61 5.18 -4.00 -2.67
N ASP A 62 4.73 -4.70 -1.62
CA ASP A 62 5.52 -4.96 -0.40
C ASP A 62 6.84 -5.64 -0.71
N ALA A 63 6.81 -6.65 -1.59
CA ALA A 63 8.02 -7.34 -2.04
C ALA A 63 8.93 -6.46 -2.91
N CYS A 64 8.39 -5.41 -3.53
CA CYS A 64 9.09 -4.54 -4.49
C CYS A 64 9.57 -3.20 -3.92
N ILE A 65 9.33 -2.92 -2.62
CA ILE A 65 9.72 -1.65 -1.97
C ILE A 65 10.61 -1.91 -0.74
N PRO A 66 11.68 -1.13 -0.54
CA PRO A 66 12.58 -1.31 0.60
C PRO A 66 12.07 -0.67 1.89
N ASN A 67 11.11 0.25 1.80
CA ASN A 67 10.53 0.99 2.93
C ASN A 67 9.17 0.42 3.40
N PHE A 68 8.92 -0.86 3.15
CA PHE A 68 7.77 -1.59 3.66
C PHE A 68 7.86 -1.75 5.19
N VAL A 69 6.76 -1.43 5.90
CA VAL A 69 6.70 -1.54 7.36
C VAL A 69 5.74 -2.64 7.81
N LEU A 70 4.51 -2.65 7.27
CA LEU A 70 3.46 -3.56 7.68
C LEU A 70 2.43 -3.68 6.57
N GLN A 71 1.88 -4.88 6.40
CA GLN A 71 0.79 -5.16 5.46
C GLN A 71 -0.49 -5.42 6.25
N GLU A 72 -1.55 -4.70 5.92
CA GLU A 72 -2.86 -4.99 6.50
C GLU A 72 -3.40 -6.28 5.90
N TYR A 73 -3.77 -7.24 6.74
CA TYR A 73 -4.35 -8.52 6.34
C TYR A 73 -5.40 -8.91 7.35
N THR A 74 -6.66 -9.01 6.91
CA THR A 74 -7.70 -9.65 7.71
C THR A 74 -7.93 -11.04 7.13
N GLY A 75 -7.91 -12.04 8.03
CA GLY A 75 -7.78 -13.45 7.68
C GLY A 75 -8.71 -13.95 6.57
N GLU A 76 -8.26 -14.99 5.86
CA GLU A 76 -8.95 -15.62 4.74
C GLU A 76 -10.02 -16.66 5.14
N ASP A 77 -10.39 -16.71 6.42
CA ASP A 77 -11.21 -17.77 7.00
C ASP A 77 -12.66 -17.81 6.49
N LYS A 78 -13.15 -16.73 5.87
CA LYS A 78 -14.55 -16.60 5.44
C LYS A 78 -14.72 -16.49 3.92
N PRO A 79 -15.77 -17.13 3.36
CA PRO A 79 -16.09 -16.98 1.93
C PRO A 79 -16.47 -15.53 1.61
N PRO A 80 -16.17 -15.03 0.39
CA PRO A 80 -15.73 -15.80 -0.80
C PRO A 80 -14.22 -16.08 -0.88
N LYS A 81 -13.39 -15.62 0.07
CA LYS A 81 -11.92 -15.79 -0.01
C LYS A 81 -11.47 -17.23 0.14
N SER A 82 -12.10 -17.99 1.03
CA SER A 82 -11.82 -19.40 1.27
C SER A 82 -12.14 -20.32 0.08
N GLU A 83 -12.98 -19.87 -0.86
CA GLU A 83 -13.40 -20.65 -2.03
C GLU A 83 -12.61 -20.29 -3.31
N MET A 84 -11.66 -19.34 -3.21
CA MET A 84 -10.87 -18.85 -4.35
C MET A 84 -9.49 -19.53 -4.48
N VAL A 85 -9.14 -20.45 -3.57
CA VAL A 85 -7.90 -21.24 -3.59
C VAL A 85 -8.18 -22.72 -3.75
#